data_AF-A0A1X0K937-F1
#
_entry.id   AF-A0A1X0K937-F1
#
_cell.length_a   1.000
_cell.length_b   1.000
_cell.length_c   1.000
_cell.angle_alpha   90.00
_cell.angle_beta   90.00
_cell.angle_gamma   90.00
#
_symmetry.space_group_name_H-M   'P 1'
#
loop_
_entity.id
_entity.type
_entity.pdbx_description
1 polymer ?
#
loop_
_entity_poly.entity_id
_entity_poly.type
_entity_poly.pdbx_seq_one_letter_code
_entity_poly.pdbx_strand_id
1 'polypeptide(L)'
;MAQFADGIAKVPSFSPTDIETLGQDFLGSSEATWLTLTAIVSEKRLPPSPTMRRTQWQEPGYLHGKIVHVGELDKFATLRQPAGLEVLRALALDHSLQARISTPGKAAENLIRAAEADLSMFAYPGVTELLEQLVRRGHASLVKRRLNQFLEGSDVIAGSEKYEVLMSRLDEALGAPDVDEIDHINFNKIREILGLNVKALNAKQTAVWIDWAVRRRLILRGVRATCRNCKHIQWRPLGDVVPELQCHGCGLPIDPPFGSQKIDYQYRASEILLRAVEHDVLPSVLAIRHISRILDQDAVFGAYPGVELLELGAADVVAELDVVILLSNGQWIVGECKARQRGLNDSELQKLWTAADRIEATATFAATLDAGSACADLWRETTGPNGRPHFALTAGHLYDLPAYPTAYGNDLFGWRDGLVQLAPDAQMTQEEFVRNAFGDYLLRRTDDPGKRDRAPWDIDQS
;
A
#
# COMPACT_ATOMS: atom_id res chain seq x y z
N MET A 1 15.53 -19.79 20.33
CA MET A 1 15.08 -18.60 19.57
C MET A 1 13.63 -18.85 19.18
N ALA A 2 12.74 -17.89 19.36
CA ALA A 2 11.31 -18.05 19.07
C ALA A 2 10.98 -17.45 17.69
N GLN A 3 10.42 -18.24 16.78
CA GLN A 3 9.96 -17.78 15.46
C GLN A 3 8.48 -17.39 15.54
N PHE A 4 8.14 -16.18 15.08
CA PHE A 4 6.82 -15.58 15.22
C PHE A 4 6.13 -15.42 13.86
N ALA A 5 5.11 -16.24 13.59
CA ALA A 5 4.22 -16.07 12.44
C ALA A 5 2.92 -15.39 12.88
N ASP A 6 2.51 -14.29 12.23
CA ASP A 6 1.31 -13.50 12.57
C ASP A 6 1.23 -13.09 14.05
N GLY A 7 2.38 -12.73 14.63
CA GLY A 7 2.50 -12.36 16.04
C GLY A 7 2.39 -13.56 17.00
N ILE A 8 2.40 -14.80 16.50
CA ILE A 8 2.32 -16.03 17.30
C ILE A 8 3.61 -16.83 17.18
N ALA A 9 4.20 -17.22 18.31
CA ALA A 9 5.31 -18.18 18.33
C ALA A 9 5.00 -19.35 19.25
N LYS A 10 5.53 -20.54 18.94
CA LYS A 10 5.57 -21.66 19.89
C LYS A 10 6.97 -21.76 20.48
N VAL A 11 7.05 -21.76 21.80
CA VAL A 11 8.31 -21.92 22.54
C VAL A 11 8.18 -23.08 23.52
N PRO A 12 9.27 -23.78 23.85
CA PRO A 12 9.25 -24.73 24.95
C PRO A 12 8.71 -24.06 26.22
N SER A 13 7.85 -24.75 26.96
CA SER A 13 7.29 -24.23 28.23
C SER A 13 8.38 -24.02 29.28
N PHE A 14 9.45 -24.81 29.23
CA PHE A 14 10.62 -24.65 30.07
C PHE A 14 11.88 -24.66 29.19
N SER A 15 12.79 -23.72 29.42
CA SER A 15 14.11 -23.73 28.79
C SER A 15 15.01 -24.79 29.45
N PRO A 16 16.10 -25.22 28.78
CA PRO A 16 17.08 -26.12 29.40
C PRO A 16 17.61 -25.59 30.75
N THR A 17 17.80 -24.27 30.85
CA THR A 17 18.23 -23.60 32.09
C THR A 17 17.16 -23.66 33.18
N ASP A 18 15.87 -23.54 32.84
CA ASP A 18 14.78 -23.69 33.81
C ASP A 18 14.72 -25.12 34.36
N ILE A 19 14.91 -26.12 33.51
CA ILE A 19 14.93 -27.53 33.89
C ILE A 19 16.13 -27.84 34.80
N GLU A 20 17.31 -27.30 34.48
CA GLU A 20 18.52 -27.44 35.29
C GLU A 20 18.39 -26.76 36.66
N THR A 21 17.76 -25.59 36.70
CA THR A 21 17.64 -24.78 37.92
C THR A 21 16.54 -25.27 38.85
N LEU A 22 15.37 -25.62 38.31
CA LEU A 22 14.20 -26.03 39.09
C LEU A 22 14.19 -27.54 39.38
N GLY A 23 14.94 -28.33 38.60
CA GLY A 23 15.02 -29.77 38.72
C GLY A 23 13.89 -30.48 37.97
N GLN A 24 14.27 -31.54 37.25
CA GLN A 24 13.34 -32.34 36.42
C GLN A 24 12.25 -33.03 37.27
N ASP A 25 12.61 -33.46 38.48
CA ASP A 25 11.67 -34.10 39.42
C ASP A 25 10.57 -33.15 39.90
N PHE A 26 10.88 -31.86 40.07
CA PHE A 26 9.91 -30.84 40.50
C PHE A 26 8.92 -30.48 39.39
N LEU A 27 9.43 -30.32 38.17
CA LEU A 27 8.65 -29.98 36.98
C LEU A 27 7.89 -31.17 36.38
N GLY A 28 8.31 -32.40 36.67
CA GLY A 28 7.74 -33.63 36.09
C GLY A 28 6.82 -34.44 37.00
N SER A 29 6.90 -34.25 38.33
CA SER A 29 6.03 -34.96 39.29
C SER A 29 4.76 -34.21 39.65
N SER A 30 4.77 -32.88 39.53
CA SER A 30 3.57 -32.06 39.59
C SER A 30 3.21 -31.69 38.16
N GLU A 31 1.98 -31.97 37.72
CA GLU A 31 1.39 -31.22 36.62
C GLU A 31 1.36 -29.76 37.10
N ALA A 32 2.47 -29.05 36.92
CA ALA A 32 2.79 -27.76 37.53
C ALA A 32 1.98 -26.64 36.87
N THR A 33 0.69 -26.89 36.66
CA THR A 33 -0.36 -26.08 36.04
C THR A 33 -0.57 -24.73 36.74
N TRP A 34 0.01 -24.54 37.92
CA TRP A 34 0.01 -23.30 38.69
C TRP A 34 1.24 -22.42 38.40
N LEU A 35 2.30 -22.96 37.80
CA LEU A 35 3.47 -22.17 37.41
C LEU A 35 3.11 -21.29 36.20
N THR A 36 3.46 -20.02 36.33
CA THR A 36 3.22 -19.05 35.26
C THR A 36 4.51 -18.31 34.96
N LEU A 37 4.91 -18.30 33.70
CA LEU A 37 6.13 -17.63 33.24
C LEU A 37 5.76 -16.32 32.55
N THR A 38 6.56 -15.27 32.77
CA THR A 38 6.52 -14.07 31.94
C THR A 38 7.58 -14.18 30.86
N ALA A 39 7.15 -14.39 29.63
CA ALA A 39 8.03 -14.44 28.47
C ALA A 39 8.22 -13.05 27.88
N ILE A 40 9.47 -12.58 27.88
CA ILE A 40 9.88 -11.30 27.30
C ILE A 40 10.61 -11.59 25.99
N VAL A 41 10.22 -10.92 24.90
CA VAL A 41 10.96 -10.98 23.64
C VAL A 41 11.94 -9.81 23.64
N SER A 42 13.23 -10.12 23.83
CA SER A 42 14.30 -9.13 24.02
C SER A 42 14.40 -8.10 22.89
N GLU A 43 14.09 -8.52 21.66
CA GLU A 43 14.21 -7.70 20.45
C GLU A 43 12.88 -7.01 20.05
N LYS A 44 11.76 -7.33 20.71
CA LYS A 44 10.45 -6.73 20.41
C LYS A 44 9.83 -6.17 21.68
N ARG A 45 10.04 -4.87 21.91
CA ARG A 45 9.42 -4.15 23.01
C ARG A 45 7.91 -4.07 22.80
N LEU A 46 7.17 -4.25 23.88
CA LEU A 46 5.74 -3.96 23.89
C LEU A 46 5.52 -2.46 23.68
N PRO A 47 4.48 -2.07 22.92
CA PRO A 47 4.16 -0.66 22.76
C PRO A 47 3.91 -0.04 24.15
N PRO A 48 4.29 1.23 24.37
CA PRO A 48 4.08 1.90 25.64
C PRO A 48 2.63 2.41 25.77
N SER A 49 1.66 1.52 25.53
CA SER A 49 0.24 1.77 25.70
C SER A 49 -0.20 1.34 27.11
N PRO A 50 -0.70 2.26 27.95
CA PRO A 50 -1.36 1.90 29.21
C PRO A 50 -2.50 0.91 29.03
N THR A 51 -3.33 1.04 27.99
CA THR A 51 -4.45 0.13 27.70
C THR A 51 -3.99 -1.29 27.41
N MET A 52 -2.82 -1.47 26.78
CA MET A 52 -2.24 -2.81 26.57
C MET A 52 -1.55 -3.36 27.80
N ARG A 53 -1.17 -2.49 28.75
CA ARG A 53 -0.39 -2.89 29.93
C ARG A 53 -1.31 -3.23 31.08
N ARG A 54 -1.08 -4.39 31.68
CA ARG A 54 -1.76 -4.76 32.92
C ARG A 54 -1.00 -4.24 34.12
N THR A 55 -1.74 -3.81 35.13
CA THR A 55 -1.17 -3.42 36.42
C THR A 55 -1.22 -4.58 37.42
N GLN A 56 -2.19 -5.48 37.24
CA GLN A 56 -2.40 -6.66 38.08
C GLN A 56 -2.42 -7.96 37.27
N TRP A 57 -2.14 -9.07 37.95
CA TRP A 57 -2.08 -10.40 37.32
C TRP A 57 -3.42 -10.90 36.76
N GLN A 58 -4.54 -10.49 37.36
CA GLN A 58 -5.88 -10.93 36.95
C GLN A 58 -6.49 -10.06 35.84
N GLU A 59 -5.82 -8.96 35.45
CA GLU A 59 -6.29 -8.07 34.40
C GLU A 59 -5.86 -8.57 33.01
N PRO A 60 -6.73 -8.44 31.98
CA PRO A 60 -6.35 -8.71 30.60
C PRO A 60 -5.28 -7.71 30.13
N GLY A 61 -4.23 -8.16 29.45
CA GLY A 61 -3.16 -7.31 28.92
C GLY A 61 -1.76 -7.94 28.98
N TYR A 62 -0.73 -7.14 28.72
CA TYR A 62 0.68 -7.52 28.72
C TYR A 62 1.39 -6.95 29.96
N LEU A 63 2.27 -7.73 30.60
CA LEU A 63 3.15 -7.23 31.69
C LEU A 63 4.41 -6.63 31.02
N HIS A 64 5.60 -6.77 31.61
CA HIS A 64 6.88 -6.62 30.90
C HIS A 64 7.06 -7.63 29.73
N GLY A 65 6.15 -8.60 29.61
CA GLY A 65 6.08 -9.63 28.58
C GLY A 65 4.73 -10.34 28.59
N LYS A 66 4.56 -11.34 27.72
CA LYS A 66 3.35 -12.18 27.72
C LYS A 66 3.44 -13.20 28.86
N ILE A 67 2.37 -13.32 29.63
CA ILE A 67 2.26 -14.40 30.63
C ILE A 67 1.83 -15.67 29.91
N VAL A 68 2.53 -16.76 30.17
CA VAL A 68 2.19 -18.09 29.68
C VAL A 68 2.04 -19.05 30.84
N HIS A 69 0.89 -19.70 30.88
CA HIS A 69 0.69 -20.85 31.76
C HIS A 69 1.52 -22.01 31.23
N VAL A 70 2.35 -22.55 32.10
CA VAL A 70 3.19 -23.71 31.82
C VAL A 70 2.75 -24.83 32.74
N GLY A 71 2.80 -26.07 32.26
CA GLY A 71 2.17 -27.17 32.99
C GLY A 71 2.92 -28.49 32.93
N GLU A 72 3.59 -28.79 31.82
CA GLU A 72 4.29 -30.07 31.64
C GLU A 72 5.64 -29.88 30.96
N LEU A 73 6.61 -30.71 31.36
CA LEU A 73 7.83 -30.95 30.59
C LEU A 73 7.46 -31.36 29.16
N ASP A 74 8.24 -30.90 28.18
CA ASP A 74 8.06 -31.14 26.73
C ASP A 74 6.82 -30.52 26.05
N LYS A 75 5.99 -29.75 26.76
CA LYS A 75 4.92 -28.95 26.13
C LYS A 75 5.43 -27.63 25.57
N PHE A 76 4.75 -27.14 24.53
CA PHE A 76 5.00 -25.83 23.94
C PHE A 76 3.99 -24.80 24.43
N ALA A 77 4.53 -23.68 24.91
CA ALA A 77 3.83 -22.46 25.22
C ALA A 77 3.58 -21.66 23.93
N THR A 78 2.37 -21.11 23.76
CA THR A 78 2.08 -20.21 22.64
C THR A 78 2.31 -18.76 23.09
N LEU A 79 3.36 -18.13 22.59
CA LEU A 79 3.59 -16.70 22.70
C LEU A 79 2.72 -15.94 21.70
N ARG A 80 2.19 -14.81 22.13
CA ARG A 80 1.51 -13.82 21.28
C ARG A 80 2.21 -12.49 21.53
N GLN A 81 2.73 -11.86 20.50
CA GLN A 81 3.17 -10.47 20.54
C GLN A 81 2.08 -9.62 19.91
N PRO A 82 1.74 -8.47 20.51
CA PRO A 82 0.76 -7.59 19.92
C PRO A 82 1.32 -7.05 18.60
N ALA A 83 0.49 -7.07 17.57
CA ALA A 83 0.90 -6.73 16.22
C ALA A 83 -0.21 -5.94 15.50
N GLY A 84 0.22 -5.10 14.57
CA GLY A 84 -0.66 -4.37 13.66
C GLY A 84 -1.81 -3.65 14.37
N LEU A 85 -3.03 -3.89 13.89
CA LEU A 85 -4.23 -3.15 14.29
C LEU A 85 -4.56 -3.24 15.79
N GLU A 86 -4.12 -4.28 16.48
CA GLU A 86 -4.27 -4.39 17.94
C GLU A 86 -3.59 -3.22 18.67
N VAL A 87 -2.38 -2.86 18.22
CA VAL A 87 -1.60 -1.78 18.83
C VAL A 87 -2.15 -0.42 18.48
N LEU A 88 -2.56 -0.21 17.21
CA LEU A 88 -3.23 1.03 16.81
C LEU A 88 -4.51 1.26 17.64
N ARG A 89 -5.32 0.22 17.83
CA ARG A 89 -6.55 0.30 18.61
C ARG A 89 -6.28 0.61 20.07
N ALA A 90 -5.30 -0.03 20.68
CA ALA A 90 -5.00 0.21 22.09
C ALA A 90 -4.42 1.61 22.33
N LEU A 91 -3.53 2.09 21.45
CA LEU A 91 -3.04 3.46 21.51
C LEU A 91 -4.16 4.48 21.27
N ALA A 92 -5.11 4.20 20.36
CA ALA A 92 -6.28 5.05 20.20
C ALA A 92 -7.16 5.09 21.47
N LEU A 93 -7.33 3.93 22.13
CA LEU A 93 -8.05 3.83 23.39
C LEU A 93 -7.39 4.64 24.52
N ASP A 94 -6.06 4.74 24.54
CA ASP A 94 -5.34 5.60 25.48
C ASP A 94 -5.73 7.08 25.32
N HIS A 95 -6.17 7.48 24.12
CA HIS A 95 -6.72 8.81 23.83
C HIS A 95 -8.26 8.84 23.89
N SER A 96 -8.90 7.84 24.48
CA SER A 96 -10.38 7.70 24.52
C SER A 96 -11.02 7.67 23.13
N LEU A 97 -10.38 7.00 22.17
CA LEU A 97 -10.86 6.86 20.80
C LEU A 97 -10.94 5.39 20.39
N GLN A 98 -11.75 5.12 19.36
CA GLN A 98 -11.74 3.86 18.65
C GLN A 98 -11.12 4.04 17.26
N ALA A 99 -10.17 3.16 16.90
CA ALA A 99 -9.55 3.15 15.57
C ALA A 99 -10.08 2.00 14.70
N ARG A 100 -10.35 2.30 13.42
CA ARG A 100 -10.64 1.31 12.37
C ARG A 100 -9.98 1.69 11.04
N ILE A 101 -9.79 0.70 10.18
CA ILE A 101 -9.27 0.93 8.83
C ILE A 101 -10.42 1.36 7.91
N SER A 102 -10.22 2.47 7.20
CA SER A 102 -11.15 3.03 6.23
C SER A 102 -11.23 2.19 4.95
N THR A 103 -12.18 2.50 4.06
CA THR A 103 -12.24 1.83 2.75
C THR A 103 -10.99 2.09 1.89
N PRO A 104 -10.50 3.35 1.76
CA PRO A 104 -9.19 3.62 1.17
C PRO A 104 -8.05 2.90 1.88
N GLY A 105 -8.08 2.82 3.22
CA GLY A 105 -7.07 2.11 4.00
C GLY A 105 -6.99 0.63 3.66
N LYS A 106 -8.13 -0.04 3.47
CA LYS A 106 -8.18 -1.45 3.02
C LYS A 106 -7.64 -1.62 1.61
N ALA A 107 -7.92 -0.69 0.69
CA ALA A 107 -7.39 -0.73 -0.67
C ALA A 107 -5.85 -0.59 -0.66
N ALA A 108 -5.34 0.34 0.13
CA ALA A 108 -3.90 0.55 0.34
C ALA A 108 -3.23 -0.67 0.99
N GLU A 109 -3.84 -1.24 2.04
CA GLU A 109 -3.35 -2.44 2.72
C GLU A 109 -3.29 -3.63 1.75
N ASN A 110 -4.33 -3.84 0.93
CA ASN A 110 -4.34 -4.89 -0.09
C ASN A 110 -3.25 -4.67 -1.14
N LEU A 111 -3.01 -3.41 -1.55
CA LEU A 111 -1.91 -3.08 -2.47
C LEU A 111 -0.54 -3.38 -1.84
N ILE A 112 -0.34 -2.99 -0.58
CA ILE A 112 0.89 -3.25 0.18
C ILE A 112 1.12 -4.76 0.31
N ARG A 113 0.10 -5.52 0.73
CA ARG A 113 0.17 -6.99 0.83
C ARG A 113 0.47 -7.65 -0.51
N ALA A 114 -0.16 -7.18 -1.60
CA ALA A 114 0.10 -7.72 -2.93
C ALA A 114 1.51 -7.44 -3.44
N ALA A 115 2.04 -6.24 -3.17
CA ALA A 115 3.41 -5.87 -3.52
C ALA A 115 4.46 -6.51 -2.60
N GLU A 116 4.03 -6.99 -1.42
CA GLU A 116 4.89 -7.46 -0.32
C GLU A 116 6.00 -6.43 -0.07
N ALA A 117 7.23 -6.87 -0.18
CA ALA A 117 8.45 -6.12 -0.01
C ALA A 117 8.68 -4.92 -0.89
N ASP A 118 8.04 -4.94 -2.04
CA ASP A 118 8.60 -4.34 -3.22
C ASP A 118 7.87 -3.07 -3.58
N LEU A 119 7.51 -2.27 -2.57
CA LEU A 119 6.85 -0.98 -2.79
C LEU A 119 7.68 -0.03 -3.66
N SER A 120 8.99 -0.25 -3.74
CA SER A 120 9.88 0.46 -4.67
C SER A 120 9.58 0.19 -6.15
N MET A 121 8.83 -0.86 -6.48
CA MET A 121 8.35 -1.14 -7.85
C MET A 121 7.27 -0.17 -8.32
N PHE A 122 6.70 0.61 -7.39
CA PHE A 122 5.83 1.74 -7.70
C PHE A 122 6.55 3.09 -7.70
N ALA A 123 7.83 3.13 -7.29
CA ALA A 123 8.58 4.36 -7.09
C ALA A 123 9.15 4.93 -8.40
N TYR A 124 8.30 5.11 -9.41
CA TYR A 124 8.66 5.70 -10.70
C TYR A 124 7.46 6.42 -11.34
N PRO A 125 7.60 7.67 -11.82
CA PRO A 125 6.50 8.40 -12.46
C PRO A 125 5.82 7.65 -13.61
N GLY A 126 6.58 6.95 -14.46
CA GLY A 126 6.01 6.18 -15.57
C GLY A 126 5.23 4.95 -15.11
N VAL A 127 5.48 4.42 -13.90
CA VAL A 127 4.63 3.39 -13.30
C VAL A 127 3.30 4.01 -12.89
N THR A 128 3.30 5.16 -12.20
CA THR A 128 2.07 5.89 -11.86
C THR A 128 1.21 6.13 -13.10
N GLU A 129 1.80 6.64 -14.19
CA GLU A 129 1.11 6.85 -15.46
C GLU A 129 0.54 5.54 -16.03
N LEU A 130 1.33 4.46 -15.97
CA LEU A 130 0.87 3.13 -16.42
C LEU A 130 -0.31 2.63 -15.59
N LEU A 131 -0.29 2.80 -14.27
CA LEU A 131 -1.40 2.39 -13.40
C LEU A 131 -2.66 3.18 -13.74
N GLU A 132 -2.54 4.50 -13.91
CA GLU A 132 -3.66 5.35 -14.37
C GLU A 132 -4.21 4.85 -15.72
N GLN A 133 -3.35 4.53 -16.69
CA GLN A 133 -3.78 4.05 -18.01
C GLN A 133 -4.41 2.65 -17.96
N LEU A 134 -3.91 1.74 -17.12
CA LEU A 134 -4.47 0.40 -16.94
C LEU A 134 -5.86 0.41 -16.28
N VAL A 135 -6.14 1.44 -15.48
CA VAL A 135 -7.41 1.60 -14.74
C VAL A 135 -8.38 2.53 -15.46
N ARG A 136 -7.93 3.32 -16.45
CA ARG A 136 -8.81 4.06 -17.36
C ARG A 136 -9.73 3.07 -18.08
N ARG A 137 -10.89 2.83 -17.48
CA ARG A 137 -12.04 2.18 -18.10
C ARG A 137 -12.32 2.90 -19.42
N GLY A 138 -12.86 2.20 -20.43
CA GLY A 138 -13.23 2.75 -21.74
C GLY A 138 -14.26 3.89 -21.72
N HIS A 139 -14.49 4.52 -20.57
CA HIS A 139 -15.37 5.65 -20.32
C HIS A 139 -15.15 6.81 -21.28
N ALA A 140 -13.95 7.10 -21.81
CA ALA A 140 -13.82 8.21 -22.75
C ALA A 140 -14.64 8.00 -24.04
N SER A 141 -14.73 6.76 -24.53
CA SER A 141 -15.53 6.41 -25.70
C SER A 141 -17.03 6.27 -25.35
N LEU A 142 -17.34 5.76 -24.15
CA LEU A 142 -18.69 5.63 -23.62
C LEU A 142 -19.30 7.00 -23.30
N VAL A 143 -18.59 7.84 -22.55
CA VAL A 143 -18.93 9.22 -22.25
C VAL A 143 -19.00 9.98 -23.55
N LYS A 144 -18.05 9.87 -24.50
CA LYS A 144 -18.21 10.55 -25.79
C LYS A 144 -19.42 10.06 -26.61
N ARG A 145 -19.70 8.75 -26.64
CA ARG A 145 -20.88 8.16 -27.31
C ARG A 145 -22.19 8.59 -26.64
N ARG A 146 -22.25 8.55 -25.32
CA ARG A 146 -23.43 8.89 -24.50
C ARG A 146 -23.62 10.39 -24.36
N LEU A 147 -22.55 11.18 -24.35
CA LEU A 147 -22.56 12.63 -24.44
C LEU A 147 -23.02 13.06 -25.84
N ASN A 148 -22.62 12.36 -26.90
CA ASN A 148 -23.17 12.59 -28.24
C ASN A 148 -24.67 12.23 -28.32
N GLN A 149 -25.10 11.09 -27.74
CA GLN A 149 -26.54 10.76 -27.61
C GLN A 149 -27.31 11.78 -26.76
N PHE A 150 -26.67 12.31 -25.72
CA PHE A 150 -27.20 13.35 -24.84
C PHE A 150 -27.34 14.70 -25.57
N LEU A 151 -26.37 15.07 -26.41
CA LEU A 151 -26.39 16.29 -27.23
C LEU A 151 -27.33 16.18 -28.43
N GLU A 152 -27.58 14.98 -28.96
CA GLU A 152 -28.55 14.73 -30.02
C GLU A 152 -30.01 14.86 -29.54
N GLY A 153 -30.26 14.84 -28.21
CA GLY A 153 -31.60 14.90 -27.61
C GLY A 153 -31.93 16.17 -26.82
N SER A 154 -31.07 17.20 -26.83
CA SER A 154 -31.28 18.39 -25.99
C SER A 154 -32.11 19.46 -26.70
N ASP A 155 -33.44 19.41 -26.52
CA ASP A 155 -34.27 20.62 -26.56
C ASP A 155 -34.03 21.46 -25.30
N VAL A 156 -34.00 22.77 -25.49
CA VAL A 156 -33.57 23.79 -24.51
C VAL A 156 -34.41 23.74 -23.23
N ILE A 157 -33.82 23.29 -22.12
CA ILE A 157 -34.41 23.47 -20.77
C ILE A 157 -33.70 24.64 -20.08
N ALA A 158 -34.47 25.69 -19.78
CA ALA A 158 -34.01 26.87 -19.05
C ALA A 158 -34.49 26.81 -17.59
N GLY A 159 -33.59 27.05 -16.64
CA GLY A 159 -33.92 27.16 -15.20
C GLY A 159 -32.92 26.48 -14.26
N SER A 160 -32.99 26.83 -12.97
CA SER A 160 -32.10 26.38 -11.88
C SER A 160 -32.18 24.88 -11.56
N GLU A 161 -33.21 24.18 -12.02
CA GLU A 161 -33.36 22.72 -11.91
C GLU A 161 -32.52 21.94 -12.95
N LYS A 162 -31.86 22.66 -13.87
CA LYS A 162 -31.03 22.08 -14.92
C LYS A 162 -29.94 21.19 -14.36
N TYR A 163 -29.26 21.56 -13.28
CA TYR A 163 -28.14 20.77 -12.76
C TYR A 163 -28.59 19.44 -12.15
N GLU A 164 -29.67 19.40 -11.37
CA GLU A 164 -30.18 18.16 -10.76
C GLU A 164 -30.79 17.20 -11.78
N VAL A 165 -31.53 17.74 -12.78
CA VAL A 165 -32.05 16.94 -13.89
C VAL A 165 -30.92 16.42 -14.77
N LEU A 166 -29.87 17.20 -14.99
CA LEU A 166 -28.67 16.75 -15.70
C LEU A 166 -27.93 15.66 -14.93
N MET A 167 -27.80 15.79 -13.60
CA MET A 167 -27.08 14.84 -12.77
C MET A 167 -27.83 13.50 -12.69
N SER A 168 -29.16 13.50 -12.47
CA SER A 168 -29.94 12.25 -12.46
C SER A 168 -30.02 11.58 -13.83
N ARG A 169 -30.09 12.34 -14.93
CA ARG A 169 -30.03 11.79 -16.29
C ARG A 169 -28.64 11.28 -16.66
N LEU A 170 -27.58 11.89 -16.13
CA LEU A 170 -26.21 11.40 -16.28
C LEU A 170 -26.06 10.07 -15.53
N ASP A 171 -26.59 9.96 -14.31
CA ASP A 171 -26.58 8.71 -13.52
C ASP A 171 -27.39 7.59 -14.19
N GLU A 172 -28.59 7.88 -14.71
CA GLU A 172 -29.39 6.92 -15.50
C GLU A 172 -28.69 6.53 -16.80
N ALA A 173 -28.08 7.48 -17.50
CA ALA A 173 -27.35 7.22 -18.73
C ALA A 173 -26.04 6.47 -18.46
N LEU A 174 -25.44 6.57 -17.28
CA LEU A 174 -24.18 5.91 -16.93
C LEU A 174 -24.35 4.42 -16.62
N GLY A 175 -25.47 3.97 -16.05
CA GLY A 175 -25.77 2.55 -15.82
C GLY A 175 -24.66 1.75 -15.10
N ALA A 176 -24.85 0.44 -14.93
CA ALA A 176 -23.78 -0.45 -14.44
C ALA A 176 -22.78 -0.75 -15.58
N PRO A 177 -21.46 -0.66 -15.34
CA PRO A 177 -20.45 -0.90 -16.38
C PRO A 177 -20.46 -2.37 -16.85
N ASP A 178 -20.32 -2.56 -18.15
CA ASP A 178 -20.19 -3.89 -18.76
C ASP A 178 -18.75 -4.43 -18.57
N VAL A 179 -18.61 -5.71 -18.26
CA VAL A 179 -17.32 -6.35 -17.91
C VAL A 179 -16.34 -6.35 -19.10
N ASP A 180 -16.87 -6.21 -20.32
CA ASP A 180 -16.11 -6.17 -21.57
C ASP A 180 -15.53 -4.77 -21.93
N GLU A 181 -15.77 -3.74 -21.11
CA GLU A 181 -15.33 -2.34 -21.37
C GLU A 181 -14.00 -1.95 -20.69
N ILE A 182 -13.27 -2.91 -20.12
CA ILE A 182 -11.92 -2.71 -19.58
C ILE A 182 -10.92 -2.63 -20.74
N ASP A 183 -10.14 -1.54 -20.81
CA ASP A 183 -9.12 -1.40 -21.85
C ASP A 183 -7.95 -2.36 -21.59
N HIS A 184 -7.40 -2.93 -22.66
CA HIS A 184 -6.37 -3.96 -22.59
C HIS A 184 -5.09 -3.43 -23.23
N ILE A 185 -4.01 -3.38 -22.45
CA ILE A 185 -2.73 -2.82 -22.91
C ILE A 185 -1.78 -3.96 -23.29
N ASN A 186 -1.10 -3.85 -24.44
CA ASN A 186 -0.10 -4.84 -24.85
C ASN A 186 1.30 -4.48 -24.32
N PHE A 187 2.25 -5.42 -24.42
CA PHE A 187 3.63 -5.24 -23.97
C PHE A 187 4.29 -3.98 -24.55
N ASN A 188 4.11 -3.72 -25.86
CA ASN A 188 4.76 -2.59 -26.53
C ASN A 188 4.26 -1.25 -26.00
N LYS A 189 2.96 -1.15 -25.70
CA LYS A 189 2.38 0.05 -25.12
C LYS A 189 2.81 0.24 -23.66
N ILE A 190 2.89 -0.82 -22.86
CA ILE A 190 3.49 -0.75 -21.51
C ILE A 190 4.93 -0.23 -21.59
N ARG A 191 5.73 -0.78 -22.51
CA ARG A 191 7.12 -0.37 -22.74
C ARG A 191 7.23 1.11 -23.13
N GLU A 192 6.30 1.59 -23.96
CA GLU A 192 6.22 3.00 -24.37
C GLU A 192 5.92 3.90 -23.17
N ILE A 193 4.92 3.57 -22.36
CA ILE A 193 4.51 4.35 -21.19
C ILE A 193 5.61 4.38 -20.13
N LEU A 194 6.22 3.23 -19.82
CA LEU A 194 7.34 3.18 -18.88
C LEU A 194 8.57 3.95 -19.41
N GLY A 195 8.66 4.16 -20.73
CA GLY A 195 9.65 5.06 -21.33
C GLY A 195 11.12 4.72 -21.07
N LEU A 196 11.45 3.51 -20.58
CA LEU A 196 12.80 3.14 -20.13
C LEU A 196 13.80 3.17 -21.30
N ASN A 197 14.97 3.80 -21.13
CA ASN A 197 15.73 4.30 -22.30
C ASN A 197 17.14 3.71 -22.44
N VAL A 198 17.26 2.38 -22.36
CA VAL A 198 18.48 1.68 -22.82
C VAL A 198 18.08 0.72 -23.94
N LYS A 199 18.39 1.06 -25.20
CA LYS A 199 17.84 0.39 -26.40
C LYS A 199 17.95 -1.14 -26.40
N ALA A 200 18.98 -1.73 -25.79
CA ALA A 200 19.12 -3.18 -25.67
C ALA A 200 18.43 -3.79 -24.44
N LEU A 201 18.21 -3.02 -23.38
CA LEU A 201 17.74 -3.51 -22.08
C LEU A 201 16.30 -3.08 -21.73
N ASN A 202 15.71 -2.12 -22.45
CA ASN A 202 14.35 -1.63 -22.21
C ASN A 202 13.32 -2.79 -22.23
N ALA A 203 13.40 -3.68 -23.22
CA ALA A 203 12.52 -4.84 -23.28
C ALA A 203 12.71 -5.78 -22.07
N LYS A 204 13.95 -5.96 -21.61
CA LYS A 204 14.24 -6.77 -20.41
C LYS A 204 13.68 -6.10 -19.16
N GLN A 205 13.92 -4.80 -18.96
CA GLN A 205 13.42 -4.02 -17.82
C GLN A 205 11.88 -4.05 -17.76
N THR A 206 11.22 -3.77 -18.88
CA THR A 206 9.75 -3.83 -18.98
C THR A 206 9.23 -5.23 -18.67
N ALA A 207 9.87 -6.28 -19.20
CA ALA A 207 9.50 -7.66 -18.90
C ALA A 207 9.64 -7.99 -17.42
N VAL A 208 10.70 -7.50 -16.75
CA VAL A 208 10.89 -7.69 -15.30
C VAL A 208 9.76 -7.06 -14.49
N TRP A 209 9.38 -5.81 -14.81
CA TRP A 209 8.29 -5.15 -14.11
C TRP A 209 6.96 -5.86 -14.35
N ILE A 210 6.65 -6.23 -15.60
CA ILE A 210 5.44 -6.98 -15.96
C ILE A 210 5.40 -8.33 -15.25
N ASP A 211 6.49 -9.09 -15.26
CA ASP A 211 6.55 -10.40 -14.61
C ASP A 211 6.35 -10.28 -13.10
N TRP A 212 6.94 -9.26 -12.46
CA TRP A 212 6.66 -8.96 -11.06
C TRP A 212 5.17 -8.64 -10.84
N ALA A 213 4.61 -7.69 -11.61
CA ALA A 213 3.22 -7.27 -11.43
C ALA A 213 2.22 -8.41 -11.69
N VAL A 214 2.50 -9.31 -12.65
CA VAL A 214 1.68 -10.51 -12.90
C VAL A 214 1.81 -11.52 -11.75
N ARG A 215 3.02 -11.79 -11.26
CA ARG A 215 3.23 -12.73 -10.13
C ARG A 215 2.55 -12.24 -8.85
N ARG A 216 2.61 -10.93 -8.61
CA ARG A 216 1.92 -10.25 -7.51
C ARG A 216 0.42 -10.04 -7.75
N ARG A 217 -0.10 -10.52 -8.88
CA ARG A 217 -1.52 -10.40 -9.29
C ARG A 217 -2.02 -8.95 -9.33
N LEU A 218 -1.14 -7.97 -9.49
CA LEU A 218 -1.48 -6.56 -9.65
C LEU A 218 -2.07 -6.29 -11.04
N ILE A 219 -1.51 -6.97 -12.05
CA ILE A 219 -2.05 -7.00 -13.41
C ILE A 219 -2.32 -8.44 -13.83
N LEU A 220 -3.31 -8.64 -14.69
CA LEU A 220 -3.69 -9.94 -15.22
C LEU A 220 -3.18 -10.07 -16.65
N ARG A 221 -2.46 -11.16 -16.94
CA ARG A 221 -2.03 -11.52 -18.29
C ARG A 221 -3.12 -12.34 -18.96
N GLY A 222 -3.45 -11.99 -20.20
CA GLY A 222 -4.41 -12.72 -21.00
C GLY A 222 -4.20 -12.52 -22.49
N VAL A 223 -5.15 -13.02 -23.26
CA VAL A 223 -5.14 -13.02 -24.71
C VAL A 223 -6.47 -12.54 -25.24
N ARG A 224 -6.43 -11.80 -26.34
CA ARG A 224 -7.62 -11.39 -27.07
C ARG A 224 -7.88 -12.39 -28.19
N ALA A 225 -9.05 -13.00 -28.17
CA ALA A 225 -9.49 -13.92 -29.20
C ALA A 225 -10.65 -13.31 -29.99
N THR A 226 -10.61 -13.43 -31.31
CA THR A 226 -11.69 -13.00 -32.19
C THR A 226 -12.39 -14.21 -32.76
N CYS A 227 -13.69 -14.35 -32.52
CA CYS A 227 -14.48 -15.43 -33.07
C CYS A 227 -14.54 -15.32 -34.60
N ARG A 228 -14.15 -16.38 -35.31
CA ARG A 228 -14.24 -16.39 -36.78
C ARG A 228 -15.67 -16.37 -37.28
N ASN A 229 -16.60 -16.94 -36.51
CA ASN A 229 -18.01 -17.09 -36.87
C ASN A 229 -18.80 -15.78 -36.68
N CYS A 230 -18.90 -15.28 -35.45
CA CYS A 230 -19.72 -14.08 -35.16
C CYS A 230 -18.91 -12.78 -35.03
N LYS A 231 -17.59 -12.82 -35.24
CA LYS A 231 -16.65 -11.68 -35.07
C LYS A 231 -16.58 -11.08 -33.67
N HIS A 232 -17.30 -11.66 -32.69
CA HIS A 232 -17.21 -11.25 -31.30
C HIS A 232 -15.78 -11.38 -30.77
N ILE A 233 -15.34 -10.35 -30.06
CA ILE A 233 -14.01 -10.23 -29.50
C ILE A 233 -14.13 -10.43 -28.00
N GLN A 234 -13.35 -11.37 -27.47
CA GLN A 234 -13.32 -11.64 -26.03
C GLN A 234 -11.88 -11.68 -25.54
N TRP A 235 -11.65 -11.17 -24.33
CA TRP A 235 -10.37 -11.30 -23.65
C TRP A 235 -10.44 -12.43 -22.63
N ARG A 236 -9.35 -13.19 -22.50
CA ARG A 236 -9.28 -14.36 -21.61
C ARG A 236 -8.01 -14.34 -20.78
N PRO A 237 -8.09 -14.45 -19.45
CA PRO A 237 -6.89 -14.56 -18.62
C PRO A 237 -6.21 -15.90 -18.90
N LEU A 238 -4.88 -15.92 -18.89
CA LEU A 238 -4.10 -17.15 -19.09
C LEU A 238 -4.14 -18.09 -17.88
N GLY A 239 -4.66 -17.67 -16.73
CA GLY A 239 -4.94 -18.59 -15.62
C GLY A 239 -6.01 -19.63 -15.97
N ASP A 240 -6.88 -19.29 -16.93
CA ASP A 240 -8.05 -20.08 -17.32
C ASP A 240 -7.79 -20.79 -18.68
N VAL A 241 -6.64 -21.43 -18.88
CA VAL A 241 -6.35 -22.14 -20.15
C VAL A 241 -7.31 -23.32 -20.33
N VAL A 242 -8.47 -23.03 -20.89
CA VAL A 242 -9.43 -24.03 -21.37
C VAL A 242 -8.88 -24.51 -22.73
N PRO A 243 -8.67 -25.82 -22.92
CA PRO A 243 -8.19 -26.39 -24.20
C PRO A 243 -9.03 -25.97 -25.41
N GLU A 244 -10.31 -25.69 -25.19
CA GLU A 244 -11.25 -25.19 -26.20
C GLU A 244 -11.85 -23.85 -25.76
N LEU A 245 -11.39 -22.77 -26.39
CA LEU A 245 -11.89 -21.44 -26.07
C LEU A 245 -13.28 -21.22 -26.67
N GLN A 246 -14.34 -21.27 -25.87
CA GLN A 246 -15.70 -21.02 -26.32
C GLN A 246 -15.97 -19.52 -26.50
N CYS A 247 -16.67 -19.15 -27.58
CA CYS A 247 -17.10 -17.78 -27.83
C CYS A 247 -18.34 -17.42 -27.00
N HIS A 248 -18.28 -16.36 -26.18
CA HIS A 248 -19.46 -15.86 -25.46
C HIS A 248 -20.60 -15.37 -26.37
N GLY A 249 -20.29 -14.90 -27.58
CA GLY A 249 -21.30 -14.36 -28.49
C GLY A 249 -22.13 -15.44 -29.20
N CYS A 250 -21.51 -16.52 -29.68
CA CYS A 250 -22.23 -17.56 -30.44
C CYS A 250 -22.14 -18.98 -29.84
N GLY A 251 -21.46 -19.17 -28.71
CA GLY A 251 -21.30 -20.47 -28.05
C GLY A 251 -20.37 -21.46 -28.75
N LEU A 252 -19.91 -21.16 -29.97
CA LEU A 252 -19.03 -22.05 -30.74
C LEU A 252 -17.57 -21.96 -30.28
N PRO A 253 -16.79 -23.06 -30.41
CA PRO A 253 -15.35 -23.03 -30.15
C PRO A 253 -14.62 -22.10 -31.12
N ILE A 254 -13.61 -21.38 -30.62
CA ILE A 254 -12.71 -20.55 -31.42
C ILE A 254 -11.48 -21.38 -31.78
N ASP A 255 -11.35 -21.75 -33.05
CA ASP A 255 -10.24 -22.54 -33.58
C ASP A 255 -9.51 -21.85 -34.77
N PRO A 256 -8.17 -21.67 -34.72
CA PRO A 256 -7.31 -21.80 -33.55
C PRO A 256 -7.46 -20.60 -32.61
N PRO A 257 -7.48 -20.78 -31.28
CA PRO A 257 -7.78 -19.71 -30.31
C PRO A 257 -6.72 -18.60 -30.30
N PHE A 258 -5.49 -18.89 -30.72
CA PHE A 258 -4.35 -17.97 -30.66
C PHE A 258 -3.74 -17.66 -32.04
N GLY A 259 -4.39 -18.07 -33.14
CA GLY A 259 -3.82 -17.97 -34.48
C GLY A 259 -2.63 -18.94 -34.68
N SER A 260 -1.92 -18.78 -35.80
CA SER A 260 -0.73 -19.57 -36.16
C SER A 260 0.60 -18.87 -35.87
N GLN A 261 0.55 -17.65 -35.32
CA GLN A 261 1.72 -16.83 -34.97
C GLN A 261 1.95 -16.78 -33.44
N LYS A 262 2.92 -15.97 -33.01
CA LYS A 262 3.24 -15.71 -31.60
C LYS A 262 1.99 -15.21 -30.85
N ILE A 263 1.82 -15.67 -29.60
CA ILE A 263 0.76 -15.19 -28.71
C ILE A 263 1.05 -13.73 -28.32
N ASP A 264 0.15 -12.83 -28.70
CA ASP A 264 0.19 -11.43 -28.30
C ASP A 264 -0.51 -11.24 -26.95
N TYR A 265 0.29 -11.20 -25.89
CA TYR A 265 -0.23 -10.97 -24.54
C TYR A 265 -0.78 -9.55 -24.37
N GLN A 266 -1.92 -9.50 -23.72
CA GLN A 266 -2.56 -8.28 -23.25
C GLN A 266 -2.70 -8.29 -21.73
N TYR A 267 -2.65 -7.11 -21.15
CA TYR A 267 -2.65 -6.89 -19.71
C TYR A 267 -3.80 -5.96 -19.32
N ARG A 268 -4.43 -6.28 -18.20
CA ARG A 268 -5.44 -5.43 -17.56
C ARG A 268 -5.16 -5.31 -16.07
N ALA A 269 -5.64 -4.24 -15.44
CA ALA A 269 -5.59 -4.12 -13.98
C ALA A 269 -6.36 -5.26 -13.30
N SER A 270 -5.85 -5.74 -12.17
CA SER A 270 -6.60 -6.59 -11.24
C SER A 270 -7.57 -5.75 -10.40
N GLU A 271 -8.50 -6.40 -9.69
CA GLU A 271 -9.39 -5.71 -8.74
C GLU A 271 -8.61 -4.97 -7.64
N ILE A 272 -7.49 -5.54 -7.16
CA ILE A 272 -6.62 -4.90 -6.16
C ILE A 272 -6.12 -3.56 -6.70
N LEU A 273 -5.63 -3.55 -7.94
CA LEU A 273 -5.12 -2.34 -8.56
C LEU A 273 -6.22 -1.34 -8.93
N LEU A 274 -7.38 -1.83 -9.39
CA LEU A 274 -8.54 -0.99 -9.67
C LEU A 274 -8.98 -0.22 -8.41
N ARG A 275 -9.09 -0.92 -7.27
CA ARG A 275 -9.45 -0.29 -5.98
C ARG A 275 -8.41 0.68 -5.47
N ALA A 276 -7.13 0.34 -5.63
CA ALA A 276 -6.05 1.23 -5.20
C ALA A 276 -6.04 2.56 -5.97
N VAL A 277 -6.25 2.51 -7.29
CA VAL A 277 -6.33 3.72 -8.12
C VAL A 277 -7.66 4.45 -7.90
N GLU A 278 -8.78 3.75 -7.74
CA GLU A 278 -10.09 4.35 -7.43
C GLU A 278 -10.07 5.21 -6.16
N HIS A 279 -9.30 4.79 -5.15
CA HIS A 279 -9.15 5.49 -3.88
C HIS A 279 -7.87 6.34 -3.78
N ASP A 280 -7.15 6.56 -4.89
CA ASP A 280 -5.92 7.38 -4.95
C ASP A 280 -4.88 7.05 -3.86
N VAL A 281 -4.72 5.78 -3.50
CA VAL A 281 -3.93 5.38 -2.30
C VAL A 281 -2.41 5.32 -2.51
N LEU A 282 -1.95 5.47 -3.76
CA LEU A 282 -0.54 5.34 -4.11
C LEU A 282 0.40 6.30 -3.36
N PRO A 283 0.07 7.59 -3.16
CA PRO A 283 0.91 8.50 -2.39
C PRO A 283 1.06 8.03 -0.93
N SER A 284 -0.02 7.53 -0.31
CA SER A 284 0.00 6.96 1.06
C SER A 284 0.95 5.77 1.16
N VAL A 285 0.88 4.86 0.19
CA VAL A 285 1.76 3.68 0.12
C VAL A 285 3.23 4.07 -0.05
N LEU A 286 3.52 5.04 -0.92
CA LEU A 286 4.89 5.52 -1.13
C LEU A 286 5.40 6.35 0.06
N ALA A 287 4.53 7.08 0.76
CA ALA A 287 4.88 7.82 1.97
C ALA A 287 5.28 6.86 3.10
N ILE A 288 4.48 5.82 3.34
CA ILE A 288 4.82 4.74 4.28
C ILE A 288 6.17 4.13 3.92
N ARG A 289 6.37 3.74 2.66
CA ARG A 289 7.65 3.21 2.18
C ARG A 289 8.82 4.16 2.48
N HIS A 290 8.66 5.45 2.21
CA HIS A 290 9.72 6.44 2.37
C HIS A 290 10.07 6.65 3.84
N ILE A 291 9.06 6.90 4.70
CA ILE A 291 9.27 7.19 6.12
C ILE A 291 9.80 5.96 6.86
N SER A 292 9.24 4.77 6.61
CA SER A 292 9.73 3.53 7.23
C SER A 292 11.18 3.20 6.86
N ARG A 293 11.64 3.63 5.68
CA ARG A 293 13.05 3.50 5.30
C ARG A 293 13.95 4.49 6.04
N ILE A 294 13.46 5.71 6.31
CA ILE A 294 14.24 6.74 7.02
C ILE A 294 14.36 6.40 8.51
N LEU A 295 13.26 5.98 9.14
CA LEU A 295 13.19 5.82 10.58
C LEU A 295 13.84 4.54 11.10
N ASP A 296 14.31 3.64 10.23
CA ASP A 296 14.76 2.29 10.57
C ASP A 296 13.65 1.42 11.19
N GLN A 297 13.79 0.10 11.08
CA GLN A 297 12.75 -0.84 11.53
C GLN A 297 12.55 -0.80 13.05
N ASP A 298 13.59 -0.49 13.82
CA ASP A 298 13.54 -0.47 15.28
C ASP A 298 12.83 0.76 15.85
N ALA A 299 12.69 1.84 15.06
CA ALA A 299 11.99 3.04 15.51
C ALA A 299 10.51 3.06 15.14
N VAL A 300 10.05 2.22 14.22
CA VAL A 300 8.66 2.16 13.78
C VAL A 300 8.01 0.88 14.29
N PHE A 301 6.99 1.04 15.13
CA PHE A 301 6.16 -0.09 15.58
C PHE A 301 5.21 -0.57 14.47
N GLY A 302 4.64 0.35 13.70
CA GLY A 302 3.81 0.01 12.56
C GLY A 302 3.37 1.23 11.76
N ALA A 303 3.03 1.01 10.49
CA ALA A 303 2.50 2.03 9.59
C ALA A 303 1.18 1.56 8.98
N TYR A 304 0.16 2.42 9.02
CA TYR A 304 -1.22 2.09 8.72
C TYR A 304 -1.75 3.08 7.70
N PRO A 305 -2.18 2.64 6.51
CA PRO A 305 -2.87 3.51 5.57
C PRO A 305 -4.36 3.61 5.92
N GLY A 306 -4.94 4.79 5.74
CA GLY A 306 -6.38 5.07 5.86
C GLY A 306 -6.98 4.63 7.19
N VAL A 307 -6.83 5.46 8.21
CA VAL A 307 -7.34 5.23 9.57
C VAL A 307 -8.48 6.20 9.87
N GLU A 308 -9.59 5.67 10.38
CA GLU A 308 -10.69 6.42 10.94
C GLU A 308 -10.65 6.34 12.46
N LEU A 309 -10.79 7.50 13.11
CA LEU A 309 -10.88 7.65 14.56
C LEU A 309 -12.29 8.10 14.94
N LEU A 310 -12.87 7.43 15.93
CA LEU A 310 -14.22 7.69 16.45
C LEU A 310 -14.15 7.94 17.96
N GLU A 311 -15.03 8.79 18.49
CA GLU A 311 -15.24 8.83 19.94
C GLU A 311 -15.81 7.49 20.42
N LEU A 312 -15.50 7.12 21.68
CA LEU A 312 -15.99 5.87 22.26
C LEU A 312 -17.52 5.79 22.26
N GLY A 313 -18.07 4.77 21.61
CA GLY A 313 -19.51 4.55 21.51
C GLY A 313 -20.23 5.46 20.51
N ALA A 314 -19.51 6.32 19.79
CA ALA A 314 -20.05 7.13 18.71
C ALA A 314 -20.02 6.37 17.37
N ALA A 315 -20.97 6.70 16.49
CA ALA A 315 -21.00 6.19 15.12
C ALA A 315 -20.22 7.10 14.15
N ASP A 316 -20.10 8.38 14.49
CA ASP A 316 -19.52 9.41 13.62
C ASP A 316 -17.99 9.41 13.72
N VAL A 317 -17.36 9.60 12.56
CA VAL A 317 -15.91 9.70 12.43
C VAL A 317 -15.48 11.11 12.85
N VAL A 318 -14.56 11.19 13.80
CA VAL A 318 -14.01 12.44 14.34
C VAL A 318 -12.81 12.89 13.51
N ALA A 319 -12.03 11.93 13.03
CA ALA A 319 -10.87 12.19 12.18
C ALA A 319 -10.63 11.06 11.18
N GLU A 320 -10.23 11.44 9.98
CA GLU A 320 -9.73 10.56 8.93
C GLU A 320 -8.27 10.90 8.69
N LEU A 321 -7.42 9.89 8.64
CA LEU A 321 -5.97 10.04 8.48
C LEU A 321 -5.51 9.12 7.35
N ASP A 322 -4.92 9.68 6.29
CA ASP A 322 -4.48 8.88 5.15
C ASP A 322 -3.31 7.96 5.49
N VAL A 323 -2.44 8.39 6.40
CA VAL A 323 -1.34 7.58 6.93
C VAL A 323 -1.15 7.84 8.41
N VAL A 324 -0.98 6.76 9.17
CA VAL A 324 -0.55 6.77 10.57
C VAL A 324 0.73 5.96 10.70
N ILE A 325 1.75 6.52 11.34
CA ILE A 325 2.98 5.82 11.71
C ILE A 325 3.12 5.87 13.22
N LEU A 326 3.18 4.70 13.83
CA LEU A 326 3.39 4.52 15.25
C LEU A 326 4.86 4.25 15.49
N LEU A 327 5.50 5.12 16.27
CA LEU A 327 6.87 4.95 16.68
C LEU A 327 6.99 3.91 17.79
N SER A 328 8.17 3.33 17.97
CA SER A 328 8.43 2.31 19.02
C SER A 328 8.27 2.86 20.44
N ASN A 329 8.28 4.18 20.60
CA ASN A 329 7.95 4.88 21.84
C ASN A 329 6.45 5.25 21.99
N GLY A 330 5.58 4.75 21.11
CA GLY A 330 4.12 4.95 21.15
C GLY A 330 3.65 6.30 20.60
N GLN A 331 4.56 7.18 20.18
CA GLN A 331 4.19 8.45 19.57
C GLN A 331 3.66 8.25 18.15
N TRP A 332 2.76 9.16 17.75
CA TRP A 332 2.10 9.12 16.45
C TRP A 332 2.72 10.15 15.50
N ILE A 333 2.99 9.74 14.27
CA ILE A 333 3.17 10.63 13.13
C ILE A 333 1.99 10.39 12.21
N VAL A 334 1.30 11.46 11.81
CA VAL A 334 0.11 11.35 10.95
C VAL A 334 0.24 12.19 9.69
N GLY A 335 -0.35 11.75 8.60
CA GLY A 335 -0.24 12.49 7.35
C GLY A 335 -1.45 12.41 6.45
N GLU A 336 -1.53 13.44 5.61
CA GLU A 336 -2.51 13.63 4.55
C GLU A 336 -1.82 13.41 3.19
N CYS A 337 -2.44 12.66 2.29
CA CYS A 337 -1.82 12.21 1.05
C CYS A 337 -2.72 12.57 -0.14
N LYS A 338 -2.18 13.30 -1.10
CA LYS A 338 -2.91 13.72 -2.30
C LYS A 338 -2.18 13.25 -3.54
N ALA A 339 -2.91 12.67 -4.50
CA ALA A 339 -2.32 12.31 -5.79
C ALA A 339 -1.74 13.52 -6.53
N ARG A 340 -2.33 14.71 -6.32
CA ARG A 340 -1.94 15.96 -6.98
C ARG A 340 -1.88 17.11 -5.98
N GLN A 341 -1.00 18.08 -6.24
CA GLN A 341 -0.79 19.25 -5.37
C GLN A 341 -2.07 20.07 -5.14
N ARG A 342 -2.93 20.18 -6.16
CA ARG A 342 -4.22 20.90 -6.09
C ARG A 342 -5.20 20.30 -5.08
N GLY A 343 -4.92 19.08 -4.65
CA GLY A 343 -5.76 18.34 -3.72
C GLY A 343 -5.52 18.71 -2.26
N LEU A 344 -4.56 19.59 -1.93
CA LEU A 344 -4.36 20.09 -0.57
C LEU A 344 -4.84 21.55 -0.46
N ASN A 345 -5.69 21.81 0.51
CA ASN A 345 -6.17 23.15 0.86
C ASN A 345 -6.11 23.42 2.37
N ASP A 346 -6.31 24.68 2.78
CA ASP A 346 -6.24 25.09 4.20
C ASP A 346 -7.20 24.28 5.10
N SER A 347 -8.38 23.91 4.59
CA SER A 347 -9.34 23.11 5.36
C SER A 347 -8.84 21.70 5.62
N GLU A 348 -8.09 21.10 4.69
CA GLU A 348 -7.51 19.76 4.88
C GLU A 348 -6.35 19.79 5.86
N LEU A 349 -5.47 20.79 5.78
CA LEU A 349 -4.43 20.97 6.80
C LEU A 349 -5.02 21.23 8.19
N GLN A 350 -6.07 22.05 8.28
CA GLN A 350 -6.75 22.30 9.55
C GLN A 350 -7.37 21.02 10.13
N LYS A 351 -7.96 20.16 9.29
CA LYS A 351 -8.47 18.84 9.71
C LYS A 351 -7.34 17.95 10.21
N LEU A 352 -6.23 17.87 9.46
CA LEU A 352 -5.04 17.12 9.85
C LEU A 352 -4.49 17.59 11.20
N TRP A 353 -4.38 18.91 11.42
CA TRP A 353 -3.90 19.48 12.68
C TRP A 353 -4.84 19.20 13.84
N THR A 354 -6.15 19.33 13.60
CA THR A 354 -7.16 19.02 14.63
C THR A 354 -7.11 17.55 15.02
N ALA A 355 -6.98 16.65 14.05
CA ALA A 355 -6.80 15.22 14.30
C ALA A 355 -5.50 14.94 15.06
N ALA A 356 -4.39 15.58 14.65
CA ALA A 356 -3.09 15.47 15.30
C ALA A 356 -3.11 15.99 16.74
N ASP A 357 -3.84 17.06 17.04
CA ASP A 357 -4.04 17.56 18.40
C ASP A 357 -4.85 16.58 19.25
N ARG A 358 -5.91 15.98 18.68
CA ARG A 358 -6.79 15.02 19.39
C ARG A 358 -6.06 13.76 19.88
N ILE A 359 -4.99 13.36 19.20
CA ILE A 359 -4.17 12.18 19.52
C ILE A 359 -2.75 12.55 19.99
N GLU A 360 -2.49 13.83 20.24
CA GLU A 360 -1.18 14.33 20.66
C GLU A 360 -0.01 13.87 19.76
N ALA A 361 -0.22 13.88 18.43
CA ALA A 361 0.79 13.45 17.47
C ALA A 361 2.07 14.28 17.60
N THR A 362 3.23 13.62 17.47
CA THR A 362 4.55 14.25 17.61
C THR A 362 4.95 15.04 16.36
N ALA A 363 4.48 14.60 15.19
CA ALA A 363 4.71 15.27 13.92
C ALA A 363 3.54 15.02 12.96
N THR A 364 3.43 15.88 11.95
CA THR A 364 2.48 15.73 10.85
C THR A 364 3.20 15.79 9.52
N PHE A 365 2.60 15.26 8.46
CA PHE A 365 3.13 15.45 7.10
C PHE A 365 2.04 15.53 6.04
N ALA A 366 2.38 16.11 4.89
CA ALA A 366 1.60 16.03 3.67
C ALA A 366 2.41 15.30 2.59
N ALA A 367 1.78 14.53 1.71
CA ALA A 367 2.48 13.81 0.64
C ALA A 367 1.81 13.97 -0.73
N THR A 368 2.61 14.07 -1.80
CA THR A 368 2.13 14.19 -3.18
C THR A 368 3.07 13.57 -4.21
N LEU A 369 2.48 13.09 -5.31
CA LEU A 369 3.20 12.56 -6.47
C LEU A 369 3.66 13.65 -7.45
N ASP A 370 3.31 14.90 -7.20
CA ASP A 370 3.80 16.05 -7.97
C ASP A 370 5.16 16.53 -7.43
N ALA A 371 5.97 17.12 -8.32
CA ALA A 371 7.25 17.74 -7.93
C ALA A 371 7.02 18.97 -7.04
N GLY A 372 7.94 19.25 -6.11
CA GLY A 372 7.80 20.40 -5.22
C GLY A 372 7.74 21.74 -5.97
N SER A 373 8.42 21.87 -7.11
CA SER A 373 8.34 23.05 -7.96
C SER A 373 6.93 23.34 -8.50
N ALA A 374 6.05 22.34 -8.56
CA ALA A 374 4.67 22.48 -8.98
C ALA A 374 3.69 22.71 -7.80
N CYS A 375 4.16 22.57 -6.56
CA CYS A 375 3.33 22.69 -5.36
C CYS A 375 3.20 24.14 -4.91
N ALA A 376 1.99 24.52 -4.47
CA ALA A 376 1.72 25.83 -3.89
C ALA A 376 2.42 26.03 -2.54
N ASP A 377 2.52 27.28 -2.08
CA ASP A 377 3.22 27.66 -0.84
C ASP A 377 2.67 26.94 0.40
N LEU A 378 1.39 26.57 0.40
CA LEU A 378 0.75 25.79 1.46
C LEU A 378 1.49 24.48 1.76
N TRP A 379 2.07 23.85 0.74
CA TRP A 379 2.86 22.62 0.91
C TRP A 379 4.20 22.85 1.60
N ARG A 380 4.69 24.09 1.64
CA ARG A 380 5.99 24.46 2.21
C ARG A 380 5.91 24.79 3.69
N GLU A 381 4.73 24.68 4.30
CA GLU A 381 4.60 24.81 5.75
C GLU A 381 5.48 23.77 6.45
N THR A 382 6.18 24.19 7.50
CA THR A 382 7.11 23.31 8.24
C THR A 382 6.71 23.14 9.70
N THR A 383 5.62 23.80 10.12
CA THR A 383 5.19 23.83 11.51
C THR A 383 3.68 24.01 11.58
N GLY A 384 3.00 23.18 12.36
CA GLY A 384 1.58 23.35 12.66
C GLY A 384 1.32 24.39 13.77
N PRO A 385 0.04 24.69 14.09
CA PRO A 385 -0.35 25.79 14.97
C PRO A 385 0.32 25.81 16.36
N ASN A 386 0.62 24.63 16.91
CA ASN A 386 1.19 24.47 18.26
C ASN A 386 2.73 24.33 18.27
N GLY A 387 3.41 24.69 17.18
CA GLY A 387 4.85 24.45 17.04
C GLY A 387 5.21 23.00 16.66
N ARG A 388 4.21 22.15 16.39
CA ARG A 388 4.40 20.75 15.98
C ARG A 388 5.14 20.70 14.64
N PRO A 389 6.22 19.91 14.50
CA PRO A 389 6.86 19.70 13.22
C PRO A 389 5.87 19.24 12.14
N HIS A 390 5.92 19.90 10.99
CA HIS A 390 5.22 19.51 9.77
C HIS A 390 6.25 19.38 8.64
N PHE A 391 6.08 18.40 7.76
CA PHE A 391 6.96 18.25 6.59
C PHE A 391 6.20 17.76 5.36
N ALA A 392 6.75 18.01 4.18
CA ALA A 392 6.11 17.66 2.92
C ALA A 392 6.93 16.64 2.12
N LEU A 393 6.28 15.55 1.75
CA LEU A 393 6.85 14.48 0.91
C LEU A 393 6.36 14.64 -0.54
N THR A 394 7.13 15.38 -1.32
CA THR A 394 6.90 15.55 -2.77
C THR A 394 7.36 14.34 -3.58
N ALA A 395 7.15 14.36 -4.90
CA ALA A 395 7.60 13.32 -5.83
C ALA A 395 9.07 12.91 -5.64
N GLY A 396 9.95 13.86 -5.34
CA GLY A 396 11.37 13.58 -5.11
C GLY A 396 11.68 12.78 -3.84
N HIS A 397 10.73 12.71 -2.90
CA HIS A 397 10.79 11.80 -1.75
C HIS A 397 10.16 10.45 -2.10
N LEU A 398 8.96 10.48 -2.69
CA LEU A 398 8.14 9.29 -2.92
C LEU A 398 8.74 8.36 -3.99
N TYR A 399 9.43 8.91 -4.99
CA TYR A 399 10.12 8.17 -6.05
C TYR A 399 11.60 7.89 -5.76
N ASP A 400 12.10 8.25 -4.57
CA ASP A 400 13.48 7.96 -4.17
C ASP A 400 13.74 6.45 -4.15
N LEU A 401 14.91 5.96 -4.59
CA LEU A 401 15.24 4.54 -4.69
C LEU A 401 16.41 4.16 -3.75
N PRO A 402 16.36 2.99 -3.06
CA PRO A 402 17.36 2.64 -2.04
C PRO A 402 18.80 2.55 -2.56
N ALA A 403 18.98 2.26 -3.85
CA ALA A 403 20.29 2.12 -4.49
C ALA A 403 21.00 3.46 -4.78
N TYR A 404 20.29 4.57 -4.61
CA TYR A 404 20.78 5.92 -4.88
C TYR A 404 20.45 6.81 -3.69
N PRO A 405 21.05 6.55 -2.50
CA PRO A 405 20.77 7.36 -1.33
C PRO A 405 21.06 8.84 -1.64
N THR A 406 20.15 9.71 -1.24
CA THR A 406 20.41 11.15 -1.15
C THR A 406 21.74 11.38 -0.43
N ALA A 407 22.55 12.29 -0.95
CA ALA A 407 23.89 12.56 -0.45
C ALA A 407 23.90 12.71 1.08
N TYR A 408 24.90 12.10 1.71
CA TYR A 408 25.08 12.10 3.16
C TYR A 408 25.11 13.55 3.69
N GLY A 409 24.22 13.89 4.63
CA GLY A 409 24.11 15.23 5.22
C GLY A 409 22.93 16.07 4.72
N ASN A 410 22.12 15.58 3.77
CA ASN A 410 20.87 16.23 3.41
C ASN A 410 19.76 15.99 4.44
N ASP A 411 18.97 17.03 4.73
CA ASP A 411 17.73 16.90 5.49
C ASP A 411 16.80 15.90 4.78
N LEU A 412 16.53 14.77 5.43
CA LEU A 412 15.77 13.66 4.86
C LEU A 412 14.29 14.01 4.64
N PHE A 413 13.78 14.99 5.37
CA PHE A 413 12.43 15.55 5.24
C PHE A 413 12.43 16.97 4.65
N GLY A 414 13.61 17.45 4.24
CA GLY A 414 13.78 18.78 3.69
C GLY A 414 13.08 18.93 2.34
N TRP A 415 12.58 20.14 2.07
CA TRP A 415 11.85 20.42 0.84
C TRP A 415 12.63 20.05 -0.43
N ARG A 416 11.98 19.37 -1.38
CA ARG A 416 12.55 19.00 -2.69
C ARG A 416 11.71 19.57 -3.83
N ASP A 417 12.30 20.51 -4.58
CA ASP A 417 11.66 21.11 -5.77
C ASP A 417 11.55 20.11 -6.95
N GLY A 418 12.53 19.21 -7.08
CA GLY A 418 12.63 18.28 -8.21
C GLY A 418 12.38 16.82 -7.83
N LEU A 419 12.55 15.92 -8.81
CA LEU A 419 12.50 14.47 -8.60
C LEU A 419 13.76 13.92 -7.92
N VAL A 420 14.90 14.59 -8.13
CA VAL A 420 16.18 14.23 -7.54
C VAL A 420 17.10 15.45 -7.56
N GLN A 421 18.01 15.57 -6.60
CA GLN A 421 19.11 16.53 -6.67
C GLN A 421 20.25 15.95 -7.50
N LEU A 422 20.55 16.59 -8.63
CA LEU A 422 21.71 16.27 -9.45
C LEU A 422 22.88 17.21 -9.14
N ALA A 423 24.10 16.74 -9.36
CA ALA A 423 25.27 17.60 -9.32
C ALA A 423 25.17 18.69 -10.40
N PRO A 424 25.68 19.92 -10.17
CA PRO A 424 25.57 21.03 -11.13
C PRO A 424 26.18 20.73 -12.51
N ASP A 425 27.13 19.82 -12.58
CA ASP A 425 27.84 19.36 -13.77
C ASP A 425 27.25 18.10 -14.41
N ALA A 426 26.13 17.59 -13.88
CA ALA A 426 25.46 16.42 -14.43
C ALA A 426 24.97 16.71 -15.86
N GLN A 427 25.42 15.88 -16.81
CA GLN A 427 25.04 16.00 -18.22
C GLN A 427 23.65 15.43 -18.55
N MET A 428 22.88 14.99 -17.55
CA MET A 428 21.57 14.37 -17.72
C MET A 428 20.50 15.14 -16.95
N THR A 429 19.27 15.09 -17.45
CA THR A 429 18.09 15.65 -16.77
C THR A 429 17.68 14.80 -15.55
N GLN A 430 16.88 15.37 -14.64
CA GLN A 430 16.36 14.64 -13.47
C GLN A 430 15.50 13.44 -13.88
N GLU A 431 14.66 13.62 -14.90
CA GLU A 431 13.81 12.59 -15.46
C GLU A 431 14.65 11.44 -16.06
N GLU A 432 15.72 11.79 -16.77
CA GLU A 432 16.68 10.81 -17.30
C GLU A 432 17.37 10.02 -16.20
N PHE A 433 17.83 10.69 -15.16
CA PHE A 433 18.45 10.04 -14.01
C PHE A 433 17.49 9.06 -13.34
N VAL A 434 16.29 9.52 -12.96
CA VAL A 434 15.29 8.70 -12.26
C VAL A 434 14.86 7.51 -13.12
N ARG A 435 14.67 7.73 -14.42
CA ARG A 435 14.38 6.66 -15.38
C ARG A 435 15.50 5.61 -15.44
N ASN A 436 16.75 6.05 -15.54
CA ASN A 436 17.91 5.14 -15.58
C ASN A 436 18.06 4.39 -14.26
N ALA A 437 17.94 5.08 -13.13
CA ALA A 437 17.99 4.52 -11.78
C ALA A 437 16.93 3.45 -11.55
N PHE A 438 15.69 3.70 -12.00
CA PHE A 438 14.61 2.71 -11.93
C PHE A 438 14.87 1.52 -12.86
N GLY A 439 15.33 1.77 -14.09
CA GLY A 439 15.73 0.71 -15.02
C GLY A 439 16.82 -0.19 -14.46
N ASP A 440 17.84 0.37 -13.82
CA ASP A 440 18.90 -0.37 -13.15
C ASP A 440 18.38 -1.14 -11.92
N TYR A 441 17.49 -0.52 -11.14
CA TYR A 441 16.83 -1.17 -10.01
C TYR A 441 16.09 -2.45 -10.43
N LEU A 442 15.35 -2.40 -11.56
CA LEU A 442 14.67 -3.57 -12.12
C LEU A 442 15.66 -4.70 -12.48
N LEU A 443 16.79 -4.36 -13.11
CA LEU A 443 17.77 -5.36 -13.55
C LEU A 443 18.57 -5.96 -12.39
N ARG A 444 18.99 -5.17 -11.39
CA ARG A 444 19.70 -5.70 -10.22
C ARG A 444 18.88 -6.75 -9.47
N ARG A 445 17.56 -6.64 -9.51
CA ARG A 445 16.63 -7.60 -8.90
C ARG A 445 16.59 -8.96 -9.62
N THR A 446 16.90 -9.01 -10.93
CA THR A 446 16.98 -10.31 -11.62
C THR A 446 18.18 -11.13 -11.18
N ASP A 447 19.26 -10.47 -10.75
CA ASP A 447 20.57 -11.07 -10.49
C ASP A 447 20.79 -11.45 -9.00
N ASP A 448 19.87 -11.08 -8.10
CA ASP A 448 19.91 -11.40 -6.67
C ASP A 448 18.63 -12.16 -6.23
N PRO A 449 18.66 -13.50 -6.15
CA PRO A 449 17.53 -14.31 -5.70
C PRO A 449 17.09 -14.00 -4.26
N GLY A 450 17.99 -13.54 -3.40
CA GLY A 450 17.73 -13.31 -1.97
C GLY A 450 16.92 -12.04 -1.66
N LYS A 451 16.77 -11.15 -2.65
CA LYS A 451 15.91 -9.94 -2.55
C LYS A 451 14.49 -10.16 -3.05
N ARG A 452 14.14 -11.39 -3.44
CA ARG A 452 12.79 -11.72 -3.95
C ARG A 452 11.75 -11.88 -2.84
N ASP A 453 12.19 -12.00 -1.58
CA ASP A 453 11.35 -12.47 -0.46
C ASP A 453 11.33 -11.54 0.78
N ARG A 454 11.61 -10.23 0.71
CA ARG A 454 11.80 -9.44 1.95
C ARG A 454 11.09 -8.11 2.02
N ALA A 455 9.90 -8.10 2.63
CA ALA A 455 9.34 -6.85 3.11
C ALA A 455 10.00 -6.46 4.43
N PRO A 456 10.40 -5.19 4.59
CA PRO A 456 11.00 -4.75 5.84
C PRO A 456 10.03 -4.78 7.03
N TRP A 457 8.73 -5.03 6.83
CA TRP A 457 7.72 -5.15 7.90
C TRP A 457 7.10 -6.55 8.01
N ASP A 458 7.39 -7.46 7.09
CA ASP A 458 7.05 -8.88 7.29
C ASP A 458 8.18 -9.51 8.08
N ILE A 459 7.95 -9.62 9.38
CA ILE A 459 8.82 -10.40 10.24
C ILE A 459 8.42 -11.86 10.05
N ASP A 460 9.10 -12.53 9.12
CA ASP A 460 9.51 -13.91 9.29
C ASP A 460 10.80 -14.17 8.48
N GLN A 461 11.84 -14.66 9.15
CA GLN A 461 13.00 -15.25 8.47
C GLN A 461 13.32 -16.59 9.13
N SER A 462 13.13 -17.65 8.33
CA SER A 462 13.76 -18.98 8.36
C SER A 462 13.90 -19.72 9.69
#